data_AF-A0A183BWT4-F1
#
_entry.id   AF-A0A183BWT4-F1
#
_cell.length_a   1.000
_cell.length_b   1.000
_cell.length_c   1.000
_cell.angle_alpha   90.00
_cell.angle_beta   90.00
_cell.angle_gamma   90.00
#
_symmetry.space_group_name_H-M   'P 1'
#
loop_
_entity.id
_entity.type
_entity.pdbx_description
1 polymer ?
#
loop_
_entity_poly.entity_id
_entity_poly.type
_entity_poly.pdbx_seq_one_letter_code
_entity_poly.pdbx_strand_id
1 'polypeptide(L)'
;LLFRDFARRCLEHIDVNADALILSEEFLQIDQKSLCEILERDELMISEEIAIWNAALRWADAKCRQNGKEPLAANRRAMLGPALFKIRFPLISQEDFSDNIVPSRVLTSDELVSVFLHYSRAERARPEPYQLQFPTNGRVGTKSDWRSALAELPIPKSGIFYYEVKIMGRGE
;
A
#
# COMPACT_ATOMS: atom_id res chain seq x y z
N LEU A 1 20.99 -23.21 6.32
CA LEU A 1 20.00 -22.93 7.39
C LEU A 1 20.14 -21.48 7.87
N LEU A 2 21.30 -21.05 8.38
CA LEU A 2 21.58 -19.66 8.79
C LEU A 2 21.19 -18.54 7.79
N PHE A 3 21.46 -18.70 6.49
CA PHE A 3 21.11 -17.69 5.49
C PHE A 3 19.59 -17.48 5.34
N ARG A 4 18.80 -18.56 5.40
CA ARG A 4 17.33 -18.48 5.38
C ARG A 4 16.81 -17.78 6.63
N ASP A 5 17.43 -18.02 7.78
CA ASP A 5 17.02 -17.40 9.05
C ASP A 5 17.32 -15.90 9.07
N PHE A 6 18.45 -15.48 8.50
CA PHE A 6 18.79 -14.06 8.37
C PHE A 6 17.85 -13.34 7.40
N ALA A 7 17.64 -13.88 6.20
CA ALA A 7 16.73 -13.31 5.21
C ALA A 7 15.31 -13.16 5.77
N ARG A 8 14.82 -14.17 6.50
CA ARG A 8 13.52 -14.11 7.18
C ARG A 8 13.45 -12.96 8.18
N ARG A 9 14.46 -12.81 9.05
CA ARG A 9 14.50 -11.72 10.05
C ARG A 9 14.56 -10.34 9.39
N CYS A 10 15.28 -10.21 8.27
CA CYS A 10 15.30 -8.96 7.50
C CYS A 10 13.92 -8.61 6.94
N LEU A 11 13.21 -9.60 6.39
CA LEU A 11 11.85 -9.39 5.87
C LEU A 11 10.86 -9.03 6.98
N GLU A 12 10.93 -9.71 8.13
CA GLU A 12 10.10 -9.37 9.30
C GLU A 12 10.37 -7.94 9.79
N HIS A 13 11.64 -7.51 9.77
CA HIS A 13 11.99 -6.14 10.11
C HIS A 13 11.44 -5.13 9.09
N ILE A 14 11.50 -5.46 7.80
CA ILE A 14 10.91 -4.66 6.72
C ILE A 14 9.40 -4.54 6.91
N ASP A 15 8.72 -5.64 7.22
CA ASP A 15 7.27 -5.66 7.40
C ASP A 15 6.84 -4.71 8.51
N VAL A 16 7.45 -4.83 9.68
CA VAL A 16 7.09 -4.03 10.86
C VAL A 16 7.40 -2.55 10.67
N ASN A 17 8.46 -2.23 9.92
CA ASN A 17 8.94 -0.86 9.72
C ASN A 17 8.59 -0.28 8.35
N ALA A 18 7.64 -0.87 7.63
CA ALA A 18 7.34 -0.53 6.24
C ALA A 18 7.07 0.96 6.03
N ASP A 19 6.23 1.59 6.85
CA ASP A 19 5.93 3.03 6.74
C ASP A 19 7.20 3.91 6.76
N ALA A 20 8.19 3.58 7.58
CA ALA A 20 9.44 4.33 7.67
C ALA A 20 10.38 3.98 6.51
N LEU A 21 10.46 2.69 6.16
CA LEU A 21 11.30 2.19 5.08
C LEU A 21 10.90 2.83 3.74
N ILE A 22 9.62 2.85 3.41
CA ILE A 22 9.14 3.38 2.12
C ILE A 22 9.32 4.90 1.98
N LEU A 23 9.75 5.60 3.03
CA LEU A 23 10.10 7.03 3.02
C LEU A 23 11.62 7.26 2.98
N SER A 24 12.41 6.22 3.21
CA SER A 24 13.86 6.34 3.33
C SER A 24 14.56 6.49 1.97
N GLU A 25 15.80 7.00 2.00
CA GLU A 25 16.65 7.11 0.80
C GLU A 25 17.22 5.76 0.38
N GLU A 26 17.43 4.85 1.34
CA GLU A 26 17.90 3.49 1.10
C GLU A 26 16.90 2.71 0.24
N PHE A 27 15.59 2.95 0.43
CA PHE A 27 14.56 2.39 -0.41
C PHE A 27 14.74 2.77 -1.88
N LEU A 28 15.22 3.97 -2.20
CA LEU A 28 15.47 4.39 -3.59
C LEU A 28 16.65 3.66 -4.24
N GLN A 29 17.53 3.06 -3.43
CA GLN A 29 18.71 2.36 -3.92
C GLN A 29 18.44 0.91 -4.31
N ILE A 30 17.38 0.28 -3.80
CA ILE A 30 17.06 -1.12 -4.09
C ILE A 30 16.83 -1.37 -5.58
N ASP A 31 17.10 -2.60 -6.03
CA ASP A 31 16.79 -3.03 -7.39
C ASP A 31 15.29 -3.38 -7.57
N GLN A 32 14.85 -3.53 -8.81
CA GLN A 32 13.44 -3.80 -9.15
C GLN A 32 12.95 -5.15 -8.59
N LYS A 33 13.82 -6.15 -8.48
CA LYS A 33 13.46 -7.47 -7.94
C LYS A 33 13.18 -7.36 -6.45
N SER A 34 14.04 -6.67 -5.71
CA SER A 34 13.84 -6.35 -4.30
C SER A 34 12.56 -5.54 -4.08
N LEU A 35 12.28 -4.56 -4.95
CA LEU A 35 11.00 -3.84 -4.92
C LEU A 35 9.82 -4.79 -5.10
N CYS A 36 9.85 -5.70 -6.08
CA CYS A 36 8.79 -6.70 -6.27
C CYS A 36 8.59 -7.56 -5.02
N GLU A 37 9.69 -8.07 -4.45
CA GLU A 37 9.67 -8.92 -3.25
C GLU A 37 9.04 -8.21 -2.05
N ILE A 38 9.26 -6.90 -1.89
CA ILE A 38 8.65 -6.10 -0.81
C ILE A 38 7.16 -5.87 -1.09
N LEU A 39 6.81 -5.44 -2.31
CA LEU A 39 5.42 -5.08 -2.65
C LEU A 39 4.46 -6.29 -2.68
N GLU A 40 4.99 -7.49 -2.93
CA GLU A 40 4.22 -8.73 -2.96
C GLU A 40 3.79 -9.21 -1.54
N ARG A 41 4.44 -8.72 -0.47
CA ARG A 41 4.20 -9.22 0.90
C ARG A 41 2.85 -8.80 1.44
N ASP A 42 2.10 -9.76 1.97
CA ASP A 42 0.86 -9.49 2.71
C ASP A 42 1.15 -8.99 4.13
N GLU A 43 2.33 -9.28 4.69
CA GLU A 43 2.72 -8.92 6.05
C GLU A 43 3.17 -7.46 6.19
N LEU A 44 3.38 -6.75 5.07
CA LEU A 44 3.90 -5.38 5.07
C LEU A 44 2.98 -4.44 5.85
N MET A 45 3.47 -3.90 6.98
CA MET A 45 2.69 -3.08 7.90
C MET A 45 2.67 -1.63 7.48
N ILE A 46 1.86 -1.33 6.48
CA ILE A 46 1.66 0.01 5.93
C ILE A 46 0.28 0.56 6.32
N SER A 47 0.21 1.88 6.45
CA SER A 47 -1.04 2.56 6.81
C SER A 47 -2.09 2.49 5.68
N GLU A 48 -1.69 2.81 4.43
CA GLU A 48 -2.58 2.85 3.27
C GLU A 48 -1.83 2.47 1.98
N GLU A 49 -2.52 1.85 1.01
CA GLU A 49 -1.91 1.49 -0.28
C GLU A 49 -1.48 2.70 -1.12
N ILE A 50 -2.06 3.88 -0.88
CA ILE A 50 -1.62 5.11 -1.56
C ILE A 50 -0.17 5.47 -1.19
N ALA A 51 0.27 5.16 0.03
CA ALA A 51 1.66 5.38 0.45
C ALA A 51 2.63 4.49 -0.34
N ILE A 52 2.21 3.26 -0.66
CA ILE A 52 2.97 2.35 -1.54
C ILE A 52 3.10 2.91 -2.94
N TRP A 53 1.99 3.39 -3.52
CA TRP A 53 2.01 4.03 -4.83
C TRP A 53 2.98 5.21 -4.86
N ASN A 54 2.90 6.11 -3.87
CA ASN A 54 3.76 7.29 -3.78
C ASN A 54 5.24 6.91 -3.65
N ALA A 55 5.55 5.88 -2.85
CA ALA A 55 6.90 5.37 -2.70
C ALA A 55 7.43 4.72 -3.99
N ALA A 56 6.61 3.91 -4.67
CA ALA A 56 6.95 3.29 -5.94
C ALA A 56 7.20 4.35 -7.03
N LEU A 57 6.37 5.39 -7.10
CA LEU A 57 6.55 6.50 -8.03
C LEU A 57 7.85 7.26 -7.74
N ARG A 58 8.15 7.53 -6.46
CA ARG A 58 9.42 8.16 -6.03
C ARG A 58 10.63 7.31 -6.40
N TRP A 59 10.55 6.00 -6.19
CA TRP A 59 11.57 5.04 -6.62
C TRP A 59 11.76 5.07 -8.13
N ALA A 60 10.67 5.06 -8.90
CA ALA A 60 10.72 5.10 -10.36
C ALA A 60 11.39 6.39 -10.86
N ASP A 61 11.09 7.53 -10.23
CA ASP A 61 11.73 8.82 -10.53
C ASP A 61 13.24 8.79 -10.27
N ALA A 62 13.65 8.22 -9.14
CA ALA A 62 15.05 8.04 -8.80
C ALA A 62 15.76 7.15 -9.84
N LYS A 63 15.16 6.02 -10.22
CA LYS A 63 15.72 5.13 -11.25
C LYS A 63 15.75 5.75 -12.64
N CYS A 64 14.79 6.59 -13.00
CA CYS A 64 14.85 7.37 -14.24
C CYS A 64 16.09 8.27 -14.25
N ARG A 65 16.28 9.06 -13.18
CA ARG A 65 17.42 10.00 -13.07
C ARG A 65 18.76 9.28 -13.04
N GLN A 66 18.87 8.17 -12.31
CA GLN A 66 20.08 7.32 -12.26
C GLN A 66 20.46 6.78 -13.65
N ASN A 67 19.46 6.52 -14.51
CA ASN A 67 19.65 6.06 -15.88
C ASN A 67 19.73 7.20 -16.91
N GLY A 68 19.87 8.46 -16.48
CA GLY A 68 19.95 9.63 -17.36
C GLY A 68 18.67 9.91 -18.13
N LYS A 69 17.51 9.47 -17.63
CA LYS A 69 16.20 9.67 -18.24
C LYS A 69 15.36 10.66 -17.43
N GLU A 70 14.60 11.49 -18.14
CA GLU A 70 13.55 12.30 -17.53
C GLU A 70 12.46 11.41 -16.92
N PRO A 71 11.90 11.75 -15.73
CA PRO A 71 10.80 11.02 -15.08
C PRO A 71 9.44 11.15 -15.79
N LEU A 72 9.39 10.83 -17.08
CA LEU A 72 8.15 10.79 -17.86
C LEU A 72 7.35 9.53 -17.54
N ALA A 73 6.04 9.57 -17.74
CA ALA A 73 5.13 8.46 -17.44
C ALA A 73 5.57 7.12 -18.06
N ALA A 74 5.99 7.13 -19.33
CA ALA A 74 6.50 5.94 -20.01
C ALA A 74 7.79 5.40 -19.39
N ASN A 75 8.70 6.28 -18.97
CA ASN A 75 9.95 5.90 -18.32
C ASN A 75 9.68 5.34 -16.92
N ARG A 76 8.81 5.98 -16.14
CA ARG A 76 8.37 5.49 -14.82
C ARG A 76 7.77 4.10 -14.91
N ARG A 77 6.84 3.89 -15.85
CA ARG A 77 6.24 2.58 -16.10
C ARG A 77 7.31 1.54 -16.45
N ALA A 78 8.25 1.88 -17.32
CA ALA A 78 9.35 0.99 -17.68
C ALA A 78 10.27 0.66 -16.50
N MET A 79 10.57 1.64 -15.64
CA MET A 79 11.37 1.42 -14.42
C MET A 79 10.63 0.52 -13.43
N LEU A 80 9.31 0.73 -13.23
CA LEU A 80 8.50 -0.11 -12.33
C LEU A 80 8.37 -1.55 -12.84
N GLY A 81 8.13 -1.72 -14.15
CA GLY A 81 8.01 -3.03 -14.79
C GLY A 81 7.07 -3.97 -14.02
N PRO A 82 7.49 -5.19 -13.63
CA PRO A 82 6.66 -6.14 -12.89
C PRO A 82 6.20 -5.65 -11.52
N ALA A 83 6.93 -4.72 -10.89
CA ALA A 83 6.58 -4.19 -9.57
C ALA A 83 5.26 -3.40 -9.60
N LEU A 84 4.91 -2.80 -10.74
CA LEU A 84 3.65 -2.08 -10.92
C LEU A 84 2.43 -2.97 -10.63
N PHE A 85 2.50 -4.24 -11.03
CA PHE A 85 1.42 -5.21 -10.89
C PHE A 85 1.36 -5.85 -9.50
N LYS A 86 2.25 -5.45 -8.58
CA LYS A 86 2.21 -5.83 -7.16
C LYS A 86 1.49 -4.77 -6.30
N ILE A 87 1.21 -3.58 -6.86
CA ILE A 87 0.48 -2.50 -6.19
C ILE A 87 -1.02 -2.82 -6.22
N ARG A 88 -1.69 -2.63 -5.08
CA ARG A 88 -3.10 -2.99 -4.89
C ARG A 88 -4.00 -1.79 -5.16
N PHE A 89 -3.98 -1.29 -6.39
CA PHE A 89 -4.79 -0.13 -6.80
C PHE A 89 -6.27 -0.20 -6.40
N PRO A 90 -6.97 -1.35 -6.48
CA PRO A 90 -8.37 -1.47 -6.05
C PRO A 90 -8.62 -1.14 -4.56
N LEU A 91 -7.58 -1.18 -3.72
CA LEU A 91 -7.65 -0.85 -2.30
C LEU A 91 -7.25 0.59 -1.97
N ILE A 92 -6.83 1.35 -2.98
CA ILE A 92 -6.66 2.80 -2.86
C ILE A 92 -8.05 3.42 -2.97
N SER A 93 -8.32 4.48 -2.19
CA SER A 93 -9.59 5.18 -2.25
C SER A 93 -9.87 5.69 -3.67
N GLN A 94 -11.14 5.73 -4.09
CA GLN A 94 -11.49 6.21 -5.43
C GLN A 94 -11.09 7.68 -5.63
N GLU A 95 -11.14 8.48 -4.57
CA GLU A 95 -10.68 9.87 -4.53
C GLU A 95 -9.17 9.94 -4.81
N ASP A 96 -8.34 9.26 -4.01
CA ASP A 96 -6.89 9.25 -4.21
C ASP A 96 -6.48 8.68 -5.57
N PHE A 97 -7.19 7.65 -6.04
CA PHE A 97 -6.95 7.08 -7.35
C PHE A 97 -7.18 8.10 -8.46
N SER A 98 -8.27 8.87 -8.38
CA SER A 98 -8.64 9.88 -9.37
C SER A 98 -7.70 11.09 -9.32
N ASP A 99 -7.29 11.51 -8.12
CA ASP A 99 -6.52 12.74 -7.92
C ASP A 99 -5.01 12.53 -8.08
N ASN A 100 -4.49 11.35 -7.75
CA ASN A 100 -3.05 11.09 -7.72
C ASN A 100 -2.58 10.09 -8.79
N ILE A 101 -3.36 9.05 -9.08
CA ILE A 101 -2.92 7.96 -9.95
C ILE A 101 -3.28 8.22 -11.41
N VAL A 102 -4.53 8.61 -11.70
CA VAL A 102 -4.97 8.93 -13.06
C VAL A 102 -4.09 10.02 -13.71
N PRO A 103 -3.76 11.15 -13.03
CA PRO A 103 -2.97 12.21 -13.65
C PRO A 103 -1.51 11.82 -13.89
N SER A 104 -1.00 10.79 -13.20
CA SER A 104 0.38 10.30 -13.39
C SER A 104 0.63 9.71 -14.79
N ARG A 105 -0.44 9.24 -15.46
CA ARG A 105 -0.43 8.57 -16.77
C ARG A 105 0.47 7.31 -16.85
N VAL A 106 0.84 6.74 -15.71
CA VAL A 106 1.66 5.51 -15.64
C VAL A 106 0.83 4.28 -15.98
N LEU A 107 -0.45 4.27 -15.58
CA LEU A 107 -1.40 3.22 -15.94
C LEU A 107 -1.98 3.46 -17.34
N THR A 108 -2.25 2.36 -18.05
CA THR A 108 -2.94 2.36 -19.35
C THR A 108 -4.43 2.62 -19.16
N SER A 109 -5.12 3.03 -20.23
CA SER A 109 -6.57 3.23 -20.20
C SER A 109 -7.33 1.97 -19.78
N ASP A 110 -6.93 0.79 -20.27
CA ASP A 110 -7.57 -0.47 -19.92
C ASP A 110 -7.39 -0.81 -18.42
N GLU A 111 -6.19 -0.57 -17.88
CA GLU A 111 -5.91 -0.74 -16.46
C GLU A 111 -6.74 0.22 -15.61
N LEU A 112 -6.81 1.51 -15.98
CA LEU A 112 -7.64 2.50 -15.28
C LEU A 112 -9.11 2.10 -15.29
N VAL A 113 -9.65 1.74 -16.46
CA VAL A 113 -11.04 1.30 -16.61
C VAL A 113 -11.31 0.06 -15.76
N SER A 114 -10.39 -0.90 -15.71
CA SER A 114 -10.55 -2.11 -14.89
C SER A 114 -10.67 -1.79 -13.39
N VAL A 115 -9.92 -0.82 -12.88
CA VAL A 115 -10.00 -0.39 -11.47
C VAL A 115 -11.27 0.41 -11.21
N PHE A 116 -11.66 1.32 -12.11
CA PHE A 116 -12.93 2.07 -11.97
C PHE A 116 -14.17 1.18 -11.98
N LEU A 117 -14.17 0.15 -12.84
CA LEU A 117 -15.24 -0.83 -12.86
C LEU A 117 -15.29 -1.63 -11.55
N HIS A 118 -14.15 -1.84 -10.88
CA HIS A 118 -14.10 -2.50 -9.58
C HIS A 118 -14.76 -1.66 -8.49
N TYR A 119 -14.50 -0.35 -8.43
CA TYR A 119 -15.17 0.56 -7.50
C TYR A 119 -16.70 0.62 -7.69
N SER A 120 -17.16 0.42 -8.92
CA SER A 120 -18.58 0.54 -9.28
C SER A 120 -19.41 -0.70 -8.89
N ARG A 121 -18.80 -1.75 -8.33
CA ARG A 121 -19.51 -3.00 -8.01
C ARG A 121 -20.19 -2.96 -6.65
N ALA A 122 -21.51 -3.04 -6.68
CA ALA A 122 -22.32 -3.23 -5.48
C ALA A 122 -22.23 -4.66 -4.88
N GLU A 123 -21.92 -5.68 -5.70
CA GLU A 123 -22.07 -7.08 -5.31
C GLU A 123 -20.82 -7.92 -5.68
N ARG A 124 -19.98 -8.21 -4.68
CA ARG A 124 -18.72 -8.99 -4.81
C ARG A 124 -18.93 -10.47 -5.16
N ALA A 125 -20.18 -10.94 -5.23
CA ALA A 125 -20.51 -12.35 -5.47
C ALA A 125 -20.51 -12.75 -6.96
N ARG A 126 -20.45 -11.79 -7.90
CA ARG A 126 -20.40 -12.09 -9.34
C ARG A 126 -18.94 -12.25 -9.82
N PRO A 127 -18.65 -13.20 -10.72
CA PRO A 127 -17.34 -13.31 -11.35
C PRO A 127 -16.95 -11.99 -11.99
N GLU A 128 -15.67 -11.62 -11.94
CA GLU A 128 -15.19 -10.38 -12.56
C GLU A 128 -15.31 -10.44 -14.10
N PRO A 129 -16.22 -9.69 -14.76
CA PRO A 129 -16.32 -9.66 -16.23
C PRO A 129 -15.11 -9.10 -16.97
N TYR A 130 -14.14 -8.48 -16.28
CA TYR A 130 -12.94 -7.91 -16.89
C TYR A 130 -11.69 -8.45 -16.21
N GLN A 131 -10.59 -8.47 -16.96
CA GLN A 131 -9.31 -8.95 -16.46
C GLN A 131 -8.66 -7.87 -15.59
N LEU A 132 -8.93 -7.91 -14.29
CA LEU A 132 -8.22 -7.08 -13.30
C LEU A 132 -6.82 -7.65 -13.08
N GLN A 133 -5.78 -6.87 -13.39
CA GLN A 133 -4.39 -7.29 -13.30
C GLN A 133 -3.76 -6.98 -11.93
N PHE A 134 -4.49 -6.30 -11.05
CA PHE A 134 -4.01 -5.83 -9.76
C PHE A 134 -4.60 -6.64 -8.60
N PRO A 135 -3.84 -6.89 -7.53
CA PRO A 135 -4.35 -7.61 -6.37
C PRO A 135 -5.49 -6.84 -5.68
N THR A 136 -6.47 -7.58 -5.17
CA THR A 136 -7.65 -7.05 -4.45
C THR A 136 -7.69 -7.47 -2.98
N ASN A 137 -6.78 -8.35 -2.55
CA ASN A 137 -6.65 -8.78 -1.16
C ASN A 137 -5.96 -7.69 -0.33
N GLY A 138 -6.49 -7.38 0.85
CA GLY A 138 -5.84 -6.50 1.82
C GLY A 138 -4.53 -7.09 2.33
N ARG A 139 -3.61 -6.23 2.80
CA ARG A 139 -2.44 -6.67 3.55
C ARG A 139 -2.90 -7.13 4.93
N VAL A 140 -2.34 -8.24 5.40
CA VAL A 140 -2.58 -8.75 6.76
C VAL A 140 -1.96 -7.81 7.80
N GLY A 141 -0.84 -7.16 7.45
CA GLY A 141 -0.09 -6.26 8.31
C GLY A 141 -0.76 -4.91 8.62
N THR A 142 -2.06 -4.72 8.38
CA THR A 142 -2.68 -3.42 8.67
C THR A 142 -2.49 -3.08 10.15
N LYS A 143 -1.86 -1.93 10.44
CA LYS A 143 -1.85 -1.27 11.76
C LYS A 143 -3.24 -0.76 12.17
N SER A 144 -4.30 -1.43 11.73
CA SER A 144 -5.60 -1.34 12.36
C SER A 144 -5.54 -2.05 13.71
N ASP A 145 -4.69 -1.55 14.61
CA ASP A 145 -4.83 -1.68 16.06
C ASP A 145 -5.94 -0.71 16.50
N TRP A 146 -7.06 -0.69 15.75
CA TRP A 146 -8.31 -0.12 16.24
C TRP A 146 -8.74 -1.04 17.37
N ARG A 147 -8.21 -0.76 18.56
CA ARG A 147 -8.75 -1.29 19.80
C ARG A 147 -10.16 -0.76 19.88
N SER A 148 -11.14 -1.63 19.70
CA SER A 148 -12.53 -1.29 19.98
C SER A 148 -12.60 -0.80 21.43
N ALA A 149 -12.76 0.51 21.61
CA ALA A 149 -13.04 1.09 22.90
C ALA A 149 -14.55 1.13 23.07
N LEU A 150 -15.07 0.38 24.04
CA LEU A 150 -16.42 0.61 24.54
C LEU A 150 -16.38 1.90 25.36
N ALA A 151 -16.97 2.97 24.83
CA ALA A 151 -17.23 4.19 25.58
C ALA A 151 -18.54 4.00 26.34
N GLU A 152 -18.48 3.58 27.60
CA GLU A 152 -19.69 3.16 28.30
C GLU A 152 -20.55 4.32 28.80
N LEU A 153 -20.00 5.49 29.19
CA LEU A 153 -20.81 6.63 29.64
C LEU A 153 -20.08 7.99 29.46
N PRO A 154 -20.76 9.05 28.96
CA PRO A 154 -20.21 10.40 28.99
C PRO A 154 -20.30 11.02 30.40
N ILE A 155 -19.19 11.56 30.92
CA ILE A 155 -19.20 12.36 32.16
C ILE A 155 -19.61 13.81 31.80
N PRO A 156 -20.74 14.34 32.30
CA PRO A 156 -21.16 15.69 31.98
C PRO A 156 -20.31 16.71 32.74
N LYS A 157 -19.32 17.31 32.06
CA LYS A 157 -18.75 18.62 32.43
C LYS A 157 -18.63 19.48 31.18
N SER A 158 -19.01 20.74 31.31
CA SER A 158 -19.09 21.69 30.21
C SER A 158 -17.81 21.75 29.37
N GLY A 159 -17.94 21.51 28.07
CA GLY A 159 -16.97 21.92 27.05
C GLY A 159 -15.96 20.87 26.57
N ILE A 160 -15.75 19.75 27.28
CA ILE A 160 -14.87 18.66 26.84
C ILE A 160 -15.39 17.32 27.36
N PHE A 161 -15.60 16.35 26.48
CA PHE A 161 -16.01 14.98 26.84
C PHE A 161 -14.77 14.12 27.14
N TYR A 162 -14.73 13.52 28.32
CA TYR A 162 -13.73 12.51 28.69
C TYR A 162 -14.40 11.14 28.71
N TYR A 163 -13.68 10.12 28.23
CA TYR A 163 -14.13 8.73 28.23
C TYR A 163 -13.16 7.88 29.05
N GLU A 164 -13.69 7.00 29.90
CA GLU A 164 -12.89 5.91 30.46
C GLU A 164 -12.77 4.82 29.40
N VAL A 165 -11.53 4.49 29.02
CA VAL A 165 -11.23 3.46 28.03
C VAL A 165 -10.67 2.24 28.76
N LYS A 166 -11.41 1.13 28.74
CA LYS A 166 -10.90 -0.16 29.20
C LYS A 166 -10.22 -0.89 28.04
N ILE A 167 -8.90 -1.00 28.12
CA ILE A 167 -8.11 -1.74 27.13
C ILE A 167 -8.27 -3.23 27.42
N MET A 168 -9.00 -3.95 26.55
CA MET A 168 -9.07 -5.40 26.60
C MET A 168 -7.80 -5.97 25.96
N GLY A 169 -6.89 -6.51 26.78
CA GLY A 169 -5.76 -7.32 26.28
C GLY A 169 -6.27 -8.64 25.70
N ARG A 170 -5.53 -9.21 24.73
CA ARG A 170 -5.77 -10.58 24.22
C ARG A 170 -5.94 -11.52 25.42
N GLY A 171 -7.10 -12.15 25.54
CA GLY A 171 -7.26 -13.27 26.45
C GLY A 171 -6.25 -14.36 26.07
N GLU A 172 -5.46 -14.78 27.06
CA GLU A 172 -4.74 -16.04 27.04
C GLU A 172 -5.70 -17.23 27.19
#